data_AF-A0A8H4Q6R3-F1
#
_entry.id   AF-A0A8H4Q6R3-F1
#
_cell.length_a   1.000
_cell.length_b   1.000
_cell.length_c   1.000
_cell.angle_alpha   90.00
_cell.angle_beta   90.00
_cell.angle_gamma   90.00
#
_symmetry.space_group_name_H-M   'P 1'
#
loop_
_entity.id
_entity.type
_entity.pdbx_description
1 polymer ?
#
loop_
_entity_poly.entity_id
_entity_poly.type
_entity_poly.pdbx_seq_one_letter_code
_entity_poly.pdbx_strand_id
1 'polypeptide(L)'
;MTDFGQFGGSDEEFASVRQYQAEVDANPDDFESWEKLIKACESLEGGLSRNSNPQALAAFRDAYDRFLAKFPLFFGYWKKYAELEFNIAGTESAEMVYERGCACCTHSVDLWTEYCRFKMDTTHDPDIVRGSCLKDPPLPFTREPHEGVSWLY
;
A
#
# COMPACT_ATOMS: atom_id res chain seq x y z
N MET A 1 -6.04 -6.44 -42.47
CA MET A 1 -4.86 -7.24 -42.09
C MET A 1 -4.68 -7.07 -40.59
N THR A 2 -5.04 -8.12 -39.85
CA THR A 2 -4.53 -8.55 -38.54
C THR A 2 -3.99 -7.48 -37.57
N ASP A 3 -4.87 -6.99 -36.68
CA ASP A 3 -4.52 -6.47 -35.36
C ASP A 3 -4.43 -7.68 -34.41
N PHE A 4 -3.28 -8.36 -34.42
CA PHE A 4 -3.00 -9.55 -33.60
C PHE A 4 -1.74 -9.37 -32.74
N GLY A 5 -1.24 -8.14 -32.64
CA GLY A 5 0.03 -7.82 -31.95
C GLY A 5 -0.11 -7.47 -30.47
N GLN A 6 -1.32 -7.15 -29.97
CA GLN A 6 -1.47 -6.65 -28.60
C GLN A 6 -1.56 -7.76 -27.54
N PHE A 7 -2.01 -8.97 -27.90
CA PHE A 7 -2.28 -10.04 -26.94
C PHE A 7 -1.02 -10.79 -26.49
N GLY A 8 0.04 -10.82 -27.30
CA GLY A 8 1.30 -11.49 -26.95
C GLY A 8 2.14 -10.72 -25.92
N GLY A 9 2.06 -9.38 -25.93
CA GLY A 9 2.87 -8.54 -25.04
C GLY A 9 2.46 -8.65 -23.58
N SER A 10 1.15 -8.69 -23.29
CA SER A 10 0.66 -8.81 -21.92
C SER A 10 1.05 -10.15 -21.28
N ASP A 11 0.96 -11.27 -22.01
CA ASP A 11 1.36 -12.59 -21.48
C ASP A 11 2.86 -12.65 -21.13
N GLU A 12 3.71 -12.03 -21.95
CA GLU A 12 5.16 -11.91 -21.69
C GLU A 12 5.48 -10.97 -20.51
N GLU A 13 4.73 -9.86 -20.38
CA GLU A 13 4.80 -8.95 -19.25
C GLU A 13 4.41 -9.65 -17.93
N PHE A 14 3.30 -10.40 -17.93
CA PHE A 14 2.87 -11.20 -16.77
C PHE A 14 3.86 -12.31 -16.43
N ALA A 15 4.50 -12.94 -17.43
CA ALA A 15 5.55 -13.92 -17.20
C ALA A 15 6.78 -13.28 -16.53
N SER A 16 7.15 -12.08 -16.97
CA SER A 16 8.25 -11.31 -16.39
C SER A 16 7.96 -10.93 -14.94
N VAL A 17 6.74 -10.48 -14.63
CA VAL A 17 6.31 -10.19 -13.25
C VAL A 17 6.45 -11.43 -12.36
N ARG A 18 6.01 -12.60 -12.82
CA ARG A 18 6.15 -13.86 -12.07
C ARG A 18 7.62 -14.23 -11.83
N GLN A 19 8.49 -13.97 -12.81
CA GLN A 19 9.92 -14.20 -12.65
C GLN A 19 10.51 -13.30 -11.57
N TYR A 20 10.21 -12.00 -11.60
CA TYR A 20 10.68 -11.06 -10.56
C TYR A 20 10.08 -11.38 -9.19
N GLN A 21 8.83 -11.88 -9.12
CA GLN A 21 8.25 -12.38 -7.88
C GLN A 21 9.08 -13.53 -7.29
N ALA A 22 9.48 -14.51 -8.11
CA ALA A 22 10.33 -15.60 -7.66
C ALA A 22 11.73 -15.12 -7.23
N GLU A 23 12.25 -14.06 -7.86
CA GLU A 23 13.54 -13.46 -7.51
C GLU A 23 13.49 -12.75 -6.15
N VAL A 24 12.44 -11.96 -5.87
CA VAL A 24 12.25 -11.35 -4.55
C VAL A 24 11.92 -12.40 -3.48
N ASP A 25 11.30 -13.53 -3.85
CA ASP A 25 11.08 -14.65 -2.93
C ASP A 25 12.40 -15.35 -2.57
N ALA A 26 13.34 -15.44 -3.52
CA ALA A 26 14.67 -15.97 -3.27
C ALA A 26 15.55 -14.99 -2.46
N ASN A 27 15.45 -13.69 -2.75
CA ASN A 27 16.23 -12.62 -2.13
C ASN A 27 15.33 -11.49 -1.59
N PRO A 28 14.64 -11.71 -0.45
CA PRO A 28 13.64 -10.77 0.06
C PRO A 28 14.23 -9.46 0.61
N ASP A 29 15.54 -9.42 0.87
CA ASP A 29 16.22 -8.23 1.40
C ASP A 29 16.84 -7.35 0.30
N ASP A 30 16.81 -7.81 -0.96
CA ASP A 30 17.37 -7.06 -2.09
C ASP A 30 16.37 -6.03 -2.64
N PHE A 31 16.62 -4.76 -2.36
CA PHE A 31 15.78 -3.65 -2.80
C PHE A 31 15.72 -3.53 -4.34
N GLU A 32 16.80 -3.86 -5.05
CA GLU A 32 16.84 -3.75 -6.51
C GLU A 32 15.86 -4.73 -7.17
N SER A 33 15.79 -5.96 -6.65
CA SER A 33 14.80 -6.97 -7.08
C SER A 33 13.36 -6.51 -6.86
N TRP A 34 13.07 -5.90 -5.71
CA TRP A 34 11.75 -5.32 -5.43
C TRP A 34 11.42 -4.16 -6.37
N GLU A 35 12.37 -3.26 -6.62
CA GLU A 35 12.16 -2.13 -7.53
C GLU A 35 11.84 -2.61 -8.96
N LYS A 36 12.55 -3.65 -9.44
CA LYS A 36 12.27 -4.30 -10.73
C LYS A 36 10.86 -4.87 -10.78
N LEU A 37 10.44 -5.58 -9.72
CA LEU A 37 9.08 -6.13 -9.61
C LEU A 37 8.02 -5.02 -9.67
N ILE A 38 8.19 -3.95 -8.89
CA ILE A 38 7.25 -2.83 -8.85
C ILE A 38 7.17 -2.12 -10.20
N LYS A 39 8.31 -1.83 -10.83
CA LYS A 39 8.35 -1.23 -12.19
C LYS A 39 7.67 -2.13 -13.23
N ALA A 40 7.88 -3.45 -13.15
CA ALA A 40 7.22 -4.39 -14.05
C ALA A 40 5.70 -4.39 -13.83
N CYS A 41 5.23 -4.42 -12.57
CA CYS A 41 3.81 -4.33 -12.24
C CYS A 41 3.17 -3.02 -12.71
N GLU A 42 3.84 -1.88 -12.53
CA GLU A 42 3.36 -0.56 -12.98
C GLU A 42 3.30 -0.44 -14.51
N SER A 43 4.20 -1.14 -15.20
CA SER A 43 4.30 -1.13 -16.66
C SER A 43 3.36 -2.13 -17.32
N LEU A 44 2.68 -3.00 -16.56
CA LEU A 44 1.70 -3.95 -17.09
C LEU A 44 0.67 -3.22 -17.95
N GLU A 45 0.41 -3.77 -19.15
CA GLU A 45 -0.56 -3.23 -20.11
C GLU A 45 -0.23 -1.80 -20.60
N GLY A 46 1.04 -1.37 -20.48
CA GLY A 46 1.49 -0.03 -20.87
C GLY A 46 1.15 1.06 -19.85
N GLY A 47 0.75 0.68 -18.64
CA GLY A 47 0.40 1.58 -17.55
C GLY A 47 -0.94 1.22 -16.91
N LEU A 48 -0.93 0.91 -15.61
CA LEU A 48 -2.15 0.56 -14.89
C LEU A 48 -3.17 1.70 -14.91
N SER A 49 -4.39 1.36 -15.33
CA SER A 49 -5.53 2.28 -15.38
C SER A 49 -6.78 1.59 -14.83
N ARG A 50 -7.87 2.33 -14.65
CA ARG A 50 -9.16 1.80 -14.18
C ARG A 50 -9.75 0.70 -15.08
N ASN A 51 -9.29 0.60 -16.33
CA ASN A 51 -9.75 -0.39 -17.30
C ASN A 51 -8.76 -1.57 -17.46
N SER A 52 -7.69 -1.60 -16.66
CA SER A 52 -6.70 -2.67 -16.70
C SER A 52 -7.30 -4.01 -16.27
N ASN A 53 -6.68 -5.10 -16.72
CA ASN A 53 -7.09 -6.44 -16.37
C ASN A 53 -7.08 -6.60 -14.83
N PRO A 54 -8.16 -7.14 -14.21
CA PRO A 54 -8.21 -7.37 -12.77
C PRO A 54 -7.04 -8.22 -12.26
N GLN A 55 -6.47 -9.09 -13.11
CA GLN A 55 -5.29 -9.87 -12.77
C GLN A 55 -4.01 -9.01 -12.68
N ALA A 56 -3.85 -8.00 -13.55
CA ALA A 56 -2.75 -7.03 -13.46
C ALA A 56 -2.86 -6.20 -12.18
N LEU A 57 -4.07 -5.71 -11.89
CA LEU A 57 -4.35 -4.96 -10.67
C LEU A 57 -4.08 -5.79 -9.41
N ALA A 58 -4.49 -7.06 -9.40
CA ALA A 58 -4.21 -7.97 -8.29
C ALA A 58 -2.71 -8.22 -8.12
N ALA A 59 -1.97 -8.46 -9.20
CA ALA A 59 -0.51 -8.66 -9.14
C ALA A 59 0.23 -7.41 -8.63
N PHE A 60 -0.20 -6.23 -9.06
CA PHE A 60 0.31 -4.95 -8.58
C PHE A 60 0.06 -4.74 -7.09
N ARG A 61 -1.19 -4.92 -6.64
CA ARG A 61 -1.56 -4.78 -5.23
C ARG A 61 -0.80 -5.79 -4.35
N ASP A 62 -0.71 -7.05 -4.78
CA ASP A 62 0.06 -8.07 -4.05
C ASP A 62 1.55 -7.72 -3.94
N ALA A 63 2.17 -7.26 -5.04
CA ALA A 63 3.57 -6.84 -5.04
C ALA A 63 3.82 -5.66 -4.07
N TYR A 64 2.95 -4.64 -4.09
CA TYR A 64 3.04 -3.50 -3.19
C TYR A 64 2.79 -3.89 -1.73
N ASP A 65 1.78 -4.72 -1.46
CA ASP A 65 1.44 -5.18 -0.13
C ASP A 65 2.62 -5.94 0.51
N ARG A 66 3.24 -6.84 -0.25
CA ARG A 66 4.42 -7.60 0.19
C ARG A 66 5.65 -6.73 0.38
N PHE A 67 5.89 -5.80 -0.54
CA PHE A 67 7.01 -4.86 -0.46
C PHE A 67 6.91 -3.96 0.77
N LEU A 68 5.74 -3.36 1.01
CA LEU A 68 5.49 -2.46 2.13
C LEU A 68 5.42 -3.20 3.47
N ALA A 69 4.99 -4.47 3.49
CA ALA A 69 5.06 -5.31 4.67
C ALA A 69 6.52 -5.62 5.09
N LYS A 70 7.44 -5.71 4.11
CA LYS A 70 8.87 -5.91 4.37
C LYS A 70 9.58 -4.62 4.75
N PHE A 71 9.29 -3.54 4.05
CA PHE A 71 9.94 -2.25 4.27
C PHE A 71 8.93 -1.15 4.62
N PRO A 72 8.37 -1.17 5.85
CA PRO A 72 7.34 -0.23 6.26
C PRO A 72 7.84 1.23 6.32
N LEU A 73 9.16 1.45 6.40
CA LEU A 73 9.80 2.77 6.52
C LEU A 73 9.79 3.59 5.22
N PHE A 74 9.42 3.03 4.07
CA PHE A 74 9.41 3.76 2.79
C PHE A 74 8.08 4.50 2.56
N PHE A 75 7.89 5.62 3.26
CA PHE A 75 6.69 6.47 3.14
C PHE A 75 6.40 6.94 1.70
N GLY A 76 7.43 7.19 0.89
CA GLY A 76 7.26 7.62 -0.50
C GLY A 76 6.54 6.60 -1.37
N TYR A 77 6.71 5.30 -1.08
CA TYR A 77 6.03 4.23 -1.82
C TYR A 77 4.58 4.06 -1.39
N TRP A 78 4.26 4.28 -0.11
CA TRP A 78 2.86 4.33 0.37
C TRP A 78 2.07 5.42 -0.35
N LYS A 79 2.65 6.61 -0.48
CA LYS A 79 2.03 7.71 -1.24
C LYS A 79 1.81 7.32 -2.71
N LYS A 80 2.83 6.80 -3.37
CA LYS A 80 2.73 6.37 -4.77
C LYS A 80 1.66 5.30 -4.96
N TYR A 81 1.59 4.33 -4.05
CA TYR A 81 0.58 3.27 -4.05
C TYR A 81 -0.83 3.86 -3.91
N ALA A 82 -1.04 4.78 -2.96
CA ALA A 82 -2.33 5.44 -2.78
C ALA A 82 -2.74 6.30 -4.00
N GLU A 83 -1.80 7.00 -4.65
CA GLU A 83 -2.06 7.78 -5.87
C GLU A 83 -2.46 6.87 -7.05
N LEU A 84 -1.78 5.74 -7.22
CA LEU A 84 -2.13 4.75 -8.25
C LEU A 84 -3.51 4.14 -7.98
N GLU A 85 -3.76 3.75 -6.74
CA GLU A 85 -5.02 3.17 -6.30
C GLU A 85 -6.18 4.19 -6.44
N PHE A 86 -5.92 5.48 -6.16
CA PHE A 86 -6.85 6.58 -6.42
C PHE A 86 -7.22 6.70 -7.91
N ASN A 87 -6.22 6.59 -8.81
CA ASN A 87 -6.46 6.67 -10.25
C ASN A 87 -7.24 5.46 -10.80
N ILE A 88 -7.09 4.29 -10.20
CA ILE A 88 -7.68 3.03 -10.66
C ILE A 88 -9.07 2.81 -10.06
N ALA A 89 -9.18 2.87 -8.73
CA ALA A 89 -10.37 2.48 -7.98
C ALA A 89 -11.06 3.67 -7.28
N GLY A 90 -10.44 4.85 -7.28
CA GLY A 90 -11.01 6.06 -6.69
C GLY A 90 -10.68 6.26 -5.21
N THR A 91 -11.38 7.21 -4.60
CA THR A 91 -11.10 7.72 -3.24
C THR A 91 -11.16 6.64 -2.16
N GLU A 92 -12.15 5.75 -2.20
CA GLU A 92 -12.36 4.74 -1.15
C GLU A 92 -11.18 3.78 -1.02
N SER A 93 -10.62 3.33 -2.14
CA SER A 93 -9.50 2.39 -2.13
C SER A 93 -8.20 3.07 -1.70
N ALA A 94 -7.98 4.32 -2.12
CA ALA A 94 -6.85 5.11 -1.66
C ALA A 94 -6.89 5.35 -0.14
N GLU A 95 -8.08 5.58 0.43
CA GLU A 95 -8.26 5.69 1.88
C GLU A 95 -7.85 4.42 2.62
N MET A 96 -8.23 3.24 2.12
CA MET A 96 -7.82 1.96 2.72
C MET A 96 -6.30 1.79 2.74
N VAL A 97 -5.60 2.23 1.69
CA VAL A 97 -4.13 2.20 1.62
C VAL A 97 -3.52 3.11 2.67
N TYR A 98 -4.04 4.34 2.81
CA TYR A 98 -3.55 5.28 3.81
C TYR A 98 -3.82 4.81 5.24
N GLU A 99 -5.01 4.28 5.54
CA GLU A 99 -5.33 3.72 6.86
C GLU A 99 -4.36 2.60 7.24
N ARG A 100 -4.09 1.70 6.29
CA ARG A 100 -3.14 0.60 6.50
C ARG A 100 -1.72 1.12 6.72
N GLY A 101 -1.28 2.09 5.92
CA GLY A 101 0.04 2.70 6.09
C GLY A 101 0.19 3.40 7.44
N CYS A 102 -0.84 4.14 7.88
CA CYS A 102 -0.86 4.81 9.18
C CYS A 102 -0.84 3.81 10.34
N ALA A 103 -1.59 2.70 10.23
CA ALA A 103 -1.58 1.62 11.21
C ALA A 103 -0.23 0.88 11.27
N CYS A 104 0.43 0.68 10.12
CA CYS A 104 1.76 0.07 10.06
C CYS A 104 2.86 0.99 10.61
N CYS A 105 2.72 2.31 10.43
CA CYS A 105 3.74 3.31 10.73
C CYS A 105 3.16 4.50 11.49
N THR A 106 2.68 4.26 12.71
CA THR A 106 2.05 5.29 13.57
C THR A 106 2.97 6.48 13.87
N HIS A 107 4.28 6.29 13.82
CA HIS A 107 5.28 7.34 14.06
C HIS A 107 5.63 8.19 12.82
N SER A 108 5.15 7.84 11.62
CA SER A 108 5.51 8.53 10.39
C SER A 108 4.67 9.79 10.18
N VAL A 109 5.19 10.94 10.62
CA VAL A 109 4.53 12.25 10.49
C VAL A 109 4.25 12.61 9.03
N ASP A 110 5.13 12.24 8.11
CA ASP A 110 4.98 12.52 6.67
C ASP A 110 3.76 11.79 6.08
N LEU A 111 3.53 10.54 6.48
CA LEU A 111 2.39 9.76 6.00
C LEU A 111 1.06 10.30 6.53
N TRP A 112 1.02 10.64 7.83
CA TRP A 112 -0.15 11.29 8.44
C TRP A 112 -0.45 12.65 7.82
N THR A 113 0.58 13.42 7.49
CA THR A 113 0.43 14.72 6.82
C THR A 113 -0.25 14.55 5.47
N GLU A 114 0.20 13.57 4.68
CA GLU A 114 -0.37 13.34 3.35
C GLU A 114 -1.77 12.71 3.41
N TYR A 115 -2.05 11.87 4.41
CA TYR A 115 -3.42 11.40 4.69
C TYR A 115 -4.34 12.55 5.09
N CYS A 116 -3.91 13.45 5.98
CA CYS A 116 -4.68 14.62 6.38
C CYS A 116 -4.98 15.52 5.18
N ARG A 117 -3.98 15.76 4.31
CA ARG A 117 -4.15 16.51 3.08
C ARG A 117 -5.18 15.84 2.16
N PHE A 118 -5.04 14.55 1.92
CA PHE A 118 -5.98 13.77 1.12
C PHE A 118 -7.41 13.85 1.69
N LYS A 119 -7.58 13.71 3.01
CA LYS A 119 -8.88 13.84 3.67
C LYS A 119 -9.45 15.25 3.59
N MET A 120 -8.62 16.30 3.68
CA MET A 120 -9.07 17.69 3.48
C MET A 120 -9.53 17.94 2.03
N ASP A 121 -8.86 17.34 1.04
CA ASP A 121 -9.23 17.50 -0.37
C ASP A 121 -10.48 16.69 -0.75
N THR A 122 -10.76 15.58 -0.06
CA THR A 122 -11.83 14.62 -0.41
C THR A 122 -13.04 14.65 0.53
N THR A 123 -12.90 15.17 1.75
CA THR A 123 -13.94 15.21 2.79
C THR A 123 -14.12 16.66 3.25
N HIS A 124 -15.35 17.19 3.15
CA HIS A 124 -15.66 18.55 3.63
C HIS A 124 -15.93 18.63 5.14
N ASP A 125 -15.63 17.55 5.88
CA ASP A 125 -15.99 17.39 7.30
C ASP A 125 -14.73 17.24 8.19
N PRO A 126 -14.37 18.27 8.96
CA PRO A 126 -13.11 18.35 9.70
C PRO A 126 -13.03 17.43 10.94
N ASP A 127 -14.14 16.81 11.36
CA ASP A 127 -14.16 15.97 12.57
C ASP A 127 -13.64 14.54 12.32
N ILE A 128 -13.67 14.05 11.08
CA ILE A 128 -13.09 12.74 10.71
C ILE A 128 -11.56 12.75 10.87
N VAL A 129 -10.90 13.85 10.53
CA VAL A 129 -9.43 13.99 10.63
C VAL A 129 -8.94 13.94 12.08
N ARG A 130 -9.74 14.44 13.03
CA ARG A 130 -9.41 14.37 14.47
C ARG A 130 -9.62 12.98 15.07
N GLY A 131 -10.56 12.19 14.54
CA GLY A 131 -10.90 10.86 15.04
C GLY A 131 -9.82 9.80 14.76
N SER A 132 -9.13 9.88 13.62
CA SER A 132 -8.13 8.87 13.23
C SER A 132 -6.86 8.90 14.09
N CYS A 133 -6.49 10.06 14.65
CA CYS A 133 -5.32 10.21 15.52
C CYS A 133 -5.52 9.60 16.93
N LEU A 134 -6.77 9.27 17.32
CA LEU A 134 -7.12 8.72 18.64
C LEU A 134 -7.35 7.20 18.65
N LYS A 135 -7.24 6.52 17.50
CA LYS A 135 -7.63 5.10 17.37
C LYS A 135 -6.54 4.08 17.71
N ASP A 136 -5.30 4.48 17.91
CA ASP A 136 -4.25 3.60 18.44
C ASP A 136 -3.92 3.95 19.90
N PRO A 137 -4.67 3.42 20.88
CA PRO A 137 -4.04 3.19 22.18
C PRO A 137 -2.89 2.21 21.95
N PRO A 138 -1.64 2.52 22.36
CA PRO A 138 -0.56 1.54 22.31
C PRO A 138 -1.02 0.30 23.08
N LEU A 139 -0.83 -0.87 22.46
CA LEU A 139 -1.16 -2.16 23.06
C LEU A 139 -0.74 -2.20 24.53
N PRO A 140 -1.58 -2.73 25.45
CA PRO A 140 -1.18 -2.89 26.82
C PRO A 140 -0.01 -3.87 26.84
N PHE A 141 1.19 -3.34 27.09
CA PHE A 141 2.35 -4.10 27.54
C PHE A 141 1.83 -5.03 28.64
N THR A 142 1.84 -6.34 28.37
CA THR A 142 1.39 -7.37 29.31
C THR A 142 2.29 -7.32 30.53
N ARG A 143 1.92 -6.50 31.51
CA ARG A 143 2.48 -6.53 32.85
C ARG A 143 1.58 -7.46 33.65
N GLU A 144 2.09 -8.65 33.92
CA GLU A 144 1.45 -9.61 34.80
C GLU A 144 1.02 -8.95 36.13
N PRO A 145 -0.15 -9.30 36.67
CA PRO A 145 -0.64 -8.72 37.90
C PRO A 145 0.05 -9.42 39.08
N HIS A 146 1.14 -8.85 39.59
CA HIS A 146 1.42 -9.00 41.01
C HIS A 146 0.77 -7.83 41.75
N GLU A 147 -0.36 -8.17 42.35
CA GLU A 147 -0.89 -7.68 43.64
C GLU A 147 -0.85 -6.18 43.97
N GLY A 148 -2.04 -5.63 44.20
CA GLY A 148 -2.27 -4.32 44.82
C GLY A 148 -2.15 -3.17 43.81
N VAL A 149 -2.99 -2.14 43.79
CA VAL A 149 -3.48 -1.39 44.93
C VAL A 149 -4.67 -0.53 44.46
N SER A 150 -5.73 -0.56 45.27
CA SER A 150 -6.77 0.46 45.51
C SER A 150 -7.25 1.35 44.35
N TRP A 151 -8.50 1.14 43.94
CA TRP A 151 -9.35 2.21 43.45
C TRP A 151 -9.61 3.22 44.58
N LEU A 152 -9.57 4.52 44.24
CA LEU A 152 -10.05 5.76 44.92
C LEU A 152 -9.07 6.86 44.48
N TYR A 153 -9.41 7.92 43.76
CA TYR A 153 -10.65 8.68 43.59
C TYR A 153 -10.60 9.37 42.22
#